data_AF-J9GPQ1-F1
#
_entry.id   AF-J9GPQ1-F1
#
_cell.length_a   1.000
_cell.length_b   1.000
_cell.length_c   1.000
_cell.angle_alpha   90.00
_cell.angle_beta   90.00
_cell.angle_gamma   90.00
#
_symmetry.space_group_name_H-M   'P 1'
#
loop_
_entity.id
_entity.type
_entity.pdbx_description
1 polymer ?
#
loop_
_entity_poly.entity_id
_entity_poly.type
_entity_poly.pdbx_seq_one_letter_code
_entity_poly.pdbx_strand_id
1 'polypeptide(L)'
;MNRYPEARPFDCFDNDQAGRIYGLRMLSLLEHIPININRTEDGLLVVESKNRSVTLESDRPFRVQLQEQLSSRYKVRQWLPPKAFKDWNDCLLHKPMEVKADNLKQDQINNLAKRRNAGPKL
;
A
#
# COMPACT_ATOMS: atom_id res chain seq x y z
N MET A 1 21.92 2.64 -0.17
CA MET A 1 21.87 4.11 -0.06
C MET A 1 23.25 4.69 0.24
N ASN A 2 24.24 4.43 -0.63
CA ASN A 2 25.64 4.74 -0.30
C ASN A 2 26.00 6.22 -0.48
N ARG A 3 25.20 6.96 -1.28
CA ARG A 3 25.40 8.39 -1.53
C ARG A 3 24.82 9.27 -0.40
N TYR A 4 23.77 8.83 0.27
CA TYR A 4 23.13 9.54 1.38
C TYR A 4 22.90 8.57 2.54
N PRO A 5 23.88 8.40 3.45
CA PRO A 5 23.83 7.38 4.50
C PRO A 5 22.74 7.64 5.55
N GLU A 6 22.37 8.90 5.76
CA GLU A 6 21.28 9.26 6.68
C GLU A 6 19.89 9.26 6.05
N ALA A 7 19.79 9.03 4.74
CA ALA A 7 18.49 8.89 4.11
C ALA A 7 17.75 7.68 4.71
N ARG A 8 16.43 7.81 4.85
CA ARG A 8 15.55 6.74 5.32
C ARG A 8 14.43 6.57 4.29
N PRO A 9 14.17 5.34 3.83
CA PRO A 9 13.06 5.09 2.94
C PRO A 9 11.74 5.20 3.70
N PHE A 10 10.77 5.85 3.06
CA PHE A 10 9.40 5.93 3.55
C PHE A 10 8.46 5.26 2.55
N ASP A 11 7.66 4.33 3.05
CA ASP A 11 6.53 3.75 2.32
C ASP A 11 5.31 4.67 2.48
N CYS A 12 4.87 5.22 1.35
CA CYS A 12 3.70 6.09 1.23
C CYS A 12 2.62 5.48 0.32
N PHE A 13 2.73 4.21 -0.04
CA PHE A 13 1.72 3.56 -0.88
C PHE A 13 0.43 3.32 -0.11
N ASP A 14 -0.67 3.22 -0.85
CA ASP A 14 -1.97 2.90 -0.28
C ASP A 14 -1.94 1.51 0.38
N ASN A 15 -2.75 1.32 1.43
CA ASN A 15 -2.82 0.03 2.13
C ASN A 15 -3.70 -1.01 1.41
N ASP A 16 -3.83 -0.88 0.09
CA ASP A 16 -4.49 -1.86 -0.77
C ASP A 16 -3.50 -2.89 -1.32
N GLN A 17 -3.98 -3.86 -2.09
CA GLN A 17 -3.09 -4.90 -2.62
C GLN A 17 -2.04 -4.35 -3.59
N ALA A 18 -2.38 -3.36 -4.41
CA ALA A 18 -1.44 -2.79 -5.37
C ALA A 18 -0.32 -2.03 -4.64
N GLY A 19 -0.68 -1.20 -3.67
CA GLY A 19 0.27 -0.47 -2.85
C GLY A 19 1.19 -1.39 -2.06
N ARG A 20 0.66 -2.50 -1.51
CA ARG A 20 1.48 -3.55 -0.86
C ARG A 20 2.50 -4.17 -1.82
N ILE A 21 2.10 -4.50 -3.06
CA ILE A 21 3.03 -5.02 -4.07
C ILE A 21 4.13 -4.00 -4.38
N TYR A 22 3.78 -2.72 -4.54
CA TYR A 22 4.77 -1.67 -4.79
C TYR A 22 5.72 -1.46 -3.59
N GLY A 23 5.21 -1.50 -2.37
CA GLY A 23 6.02 -1.45 -1.15
C GLY A 23 7.05 -2.59 -1.07
N LEU A 24 6.63 -3.83 -1.39
CA LEU A 24 7.53 -4.98 -1.47
C LEU A 24 8.60 -4.82 -2.56
N ARG A 25 8.22 -4.34 -3.75
CA ARG A 25 9.14 -4.12 -4.87
C ARG A 25 10.16 -3.02 -4.55
N MET A 26 9.71 -1.92 -3.95
CA MET A 26 10.60 -0.86 -3.48
C MET A 26 11.62 -1.41 -2.49
N LEU A 27 11.19 -2.24 -1.54
CA LEU A 27 12.09 -2.84 -0.55
C LEU A 27 13.12 -3.79 -1.18
N SER A 28 12.69 -4.63 -2.14
CA SER A 28 13.58 -5.48 -2.92
C SER A 28 14.73 -4.68 -3.55
N LEU A 29 14.40 -3.53 -4.16
CA LEU A 29 15.38 -2.63 -4.76
C LEU A 29 16.31 -1.97 -3.73
N LEU A 30 15.76 -1.53 -2.59
CA LEU A 30 16.52 -0.86 -1.53
C LEU A 30 17.51 -1.80 -0.82
N GLU A 31 17.10 -3.04 -0.58
CA GLU A 31 17.93 -4.04 0.09
C GLU A 31 18.82 -4.83 -0.86
N HIS A 32 18.59 -4.71 -2.18
CA HIS A 32 19.18 -5.55 -3.22
C HIS A 32 18.89 -7.04 -2.97
N ILE A 33 17.65 -7.35 -2.61
CA ILE A 33 17.17 -8.71 -2.35
C ILE A 33 16.15 -9.07 -3.43
N PRO A 34 16.37 -10.13 -4.24
CA PRO A 34 15.36 -10.58 -5.17
C PRO A 34 14.14 -11.10 -4.40
N ILE A 35 12.98 -10.61 -4.78
CA ILE A 35 11.68 -10.97 -4.22
C ILE A 35 10.77 -11.36 -5.38
N ASN A 36 10.17 -12.55 -5.31
CA ASN A 36 9.09 -12.95 -6.19
C ASN A 36 7.75 -12.73 -5.46
N ILE A 37 6.76 -12.20 -6.17
CA ILE A 37 5.45 -11.86 -5.60
C ILE A 37 4.40 -12.56 -6.44
N ASN A 38 3.80 -13.59 -5.86
CA ASN A 38 2.73 -14.37 -6.46
C ASN A 38 1.41 -14.05 -5.78
N ARG A 39 0.31 -14.47 -6.40
CA ARG A 39 -1.04 -14.38 -5.81
C ARG A 39 -1.63 -15.79 -5.75
N THR A 40 -2.21 -16.17 -4.62
CA THR A 40 -2.95 -17.43 -4.48
C THR A 40 -4.32 -17.35 -5.15
N GLU A 41 -4.98 -18.49 -5.31
CA GLU A 41 -6.36 -18.56 -5.80
C GLU A 41 -7.33 -17.76 -4.91
N ASP A 42 -7.09 -17.75 -3.60
CA ASP A 42 -7.85 -16.97 -2.62
C ASP A 42 -7.52 -15.46 -2.63
N GLY A 43 -6.65 -15.01 -3.53
CA GLY A 43 -6.30 -13.61 -3.72
C GLY A 43 -5.27 -13.07 -2.72
N LEU A 44 -4.67 -13.91 -1.87
CA LEU A 44 -3.61 -13.52 -0.96
C LEU A 44 -2.27 -13.39 -1.70
N LEU A 45 -1.41 -12.49 -1.22
CA LEU A 45 -0.09 -12.27 -1.82
C LEU A 45 0.92 -13.22 -1.17
N VAL A 46 1.67 -13.98 -1.97
CA VAL A 46 2.77 -14.82 -1.49
C VAL A 46 4.08 -14.17 -1.91
N VAL A 47 4.95 -13.96 -0.92
CA VAL A 47 6.24 -13.30 -1.09
C VAL A 47 7.33 -14.33 -0.87
N GLU A 48 8.11 -14.57 -1.92
CA GLU A 48 9.23 -15.50 -1.90
C GLU A 48 10.54 -14.73 -1.98
N SER A 49 11.46 -14.99 -1.06
CA SER A 49 12.80 -14.44 -1.11
C SER A 49 13.82 -15.44 -0.58
N LYS A 50 14.87 -15.68 -1.37
CA LYS A 50 15.91 -16.68 -1.08
C LYS A 50 15.29 -18.05 -0.79
N ASN A 51 15.12 -18.40 0.50
CA ASN A 51 14.60 -19.68 1.00
C ASN A 51 13.36 -19.50 1.90
N ARG A 52 12.72 -18.34 1.88
CA ARG A 52 11.52 -18.07 2.69
C ARG A 52 10.37 -17.73 1.74
N SER A 53 9.24 -18.37 1.96
CA SER A 53 7.97 -18.06 1.31
C SER A 53 6.97 -17.75 2.40
N VAL A 54 6.32 -16.59 2.30
CA VAL A 54 5.27 -16.20 3.24
C VAL A 54 4.09 -15.58 2.54
N THR A 55 2.92 -16.05 2.95
CA THR A 55 1.63 -15.48 2.58
C THR A 55 1.34 -14.26 3.43
N LEU A 56 1.06 -13.14 2.78
CA LEU A 56 0.64 -11.91 3.42
C LEU A 56 -0.85 -11.92 3.69
N GLU A 57 -1.20 -11.80 4.96
CA GLU A 57 -2.57 -11.74 5.42
C GLU A 57 -3.16 -10.34 5.18
N SER A 58 -4.44 -10.28 4.84
CA SER A 58 -5.09 -9.02 4.47
C SER A 58 -5.42 -8.15 5.68
N ASP A 59 -5.74 -8.78 6.80
CA ASP A 59 -6.14 -8.21 8.10
C ASP A 59 -4.97 -7.67 8.92
N ARG A 60 -3.78 -8.24 8.77
CA ARG A 60 -2.57 -7.75 9.46
C ARG A 60 -1.97 -6.53 8.75
N PRO A 61 -1.47 -5.52 9.50
CA PRO A 61 -0.78 -4.39 8.91
C PRO A 61 0.44 -4.85 8.09
N PHE A 62 0.49 -4.43 6.83
CA PHE A 62 1.55 -4.82 5.89
C PHE A 62 2.97 -4.54 6.43
N ARG A 63 3.16 -3.42 7.14
CA ARG A 63 4.45 -3.05 7.78
C ARG A 63 4.96 -4.12 8.74
N VAL A 64 4.08 -4.69 9.57
CA VAL A 64 4.44 -5.68 10.58
C VAL A 64 4.93 -6.94 9.88
N GLN A 65 4.14 -7.41 8.91
CA GLN A 65 4.48 -8.58 8.10
C GLN A 65 5.79 -8.36 7.33
N LEU A 66 5.99 -7.18 6.76
CA LEU A 66 7.20 -6.82 6.03
C LEU A 66 8.47 -6.81 6.91
N GLN A 67 8.38 -6.34 8.16
CA GLN A 67 9.50 -6.40 9.11
C GLN A 67 9.80 -7.83 9.58
N GLU A 68 8.77 -8.66 9.74
CA GLU A 68 8.93 -10.09 10.08
C GLU A 68 9.58 -10.86 8.92
N GLN A 69 9.20 -10.57 7.68
CA GLN A 69 9.69 -11.27 6.50
C GLN A 69 11.13 -10.94 6.14
N LEU A 70 11.53 -9.69 6.32
CA LEU A 70 12.79 -9.19 5.83
C LEU A 70 13.57 -8.59 7.00
N SER A 71 14.64 -9.29 7.39
CA SER A 71 15.73 -8.74 8.18
C SER A 71 16.44 -7.66 7.36
N SER A 72 15.75 -6.54 7.18
CA SER A 72 16.16 -5.41 6.37
C SER A 72 17.25 -4.62 7.09
N ARG A 73 18.29 -4.23 6.36
CA ARG A 73 19.31 -3.31 6.85
C ARG A 73 18.70 -1.94 7.12
N TYR A 74 17.69 -1.56 6.35
CA TYR A 74 16.98 -0.30 6.48
C TYR A 74 15.59 -0.52 7.09
N LYS A 75 15.36 0.06 8.27
CA LYS A 75 14.02 0.15 8.86
C LYS A 75 13.15 1.07 8.00
N VAL A 76 12.37 0.49 7.08
CA VAL A 76 11.36 1.24 6.32
C VAL A 76 10.33 1.79 7.29
N ARG A 77 10.14 3.11 7.22
CA ARG A 77 9.07 3.79 7.97
C ARG A 77 7.86 3.94 7.06
N GLN A 78 6.68 3.90 7.64
CA GLN A 78 5.46 4.20 6.91
C GLN A 78 5.05 5.63 7.23
N TRP A 79 4.70 6.41 6.22
CA TRP A 79 4.10 7.72 6.42
C TRP A 79 2.64 7.64 6.02
N LEU A 80 1.76 7.69 7.03
CA LEU A 80 0.32 7.72 6.83
C LEU A 80 -0.16 9.13 6.52
N PRO A 81 -1.23 9.29 5.73
CA PRO A 81 -1.87 10.58 5.56
C PRO A 81 -2.30 11.16 6.93
N PRO A 82 -2.42 12.49 7.07
CA PRO A 82 -3.03 13.09 8.26
C PRO A 82 -4.41 12.50 8.52
N LYS A 83 -4.79 12.36 9.80
CA LYS A 83 -6.04 11.72 10.24
C LYS A 83 -7.32 12.28 9.60
N ALA A 84 -7.27 13.53 9.14
CA ALA A 84 -8.38 14.18 8.47
C ALA A 84 -8.63 13.66 7.04
N PHE A 85 -7.74 12.85 6.48
CA PHE A 85 -7.81 12.37 5.10
C PHE A 85 -7.70 10.85 5.06
N LYS A 86 -8.34 10.25 4.06
CA LYS A 86 -8.38 8.80 3.90
C LYS A 86 -7.05 8.27 3.37
N ASP A 87 -6.52 8.92 2.35
CA ASP A 87 -5.28 8.58 1.65
C ASP A 87 -4.51 9.86 1.25
N TRP A 88 -3.30 9.68 0.73
CA TRP A 88 -2.45 10.79 0.29
C TRP A 88 -3.02 11.53 -0.91
N ASN A 89 -3.81 10.86 -1.77
CA ASN A 89 -4.46 11.53 -2.90
C ASN A 89 -5.51 12.53 -2.42
N ASP A 90 -6.31 12.15 -1.42
CA ASP A 90 -7.27 13.04 -0.77
C ASP A 90 -6.58 14.23 -0.08
N CYS A 91 -5.39 14.02 0.48
CA CYS A 91 -4.57 15.11 1.02
C CYS A 91 -4.18 16.11 -0.08
N LEU A 92 -3.67 15.61 -1.21
CA LEU A 92 -3.24 16.42 -2.36
C LEU A 92 -4.41 17.16 -3.01
N LEU A 93 -5.59 16.55 -3.01
CA LEU A 93 -6.81 17.13 -3.58
C LEU A 93 -7.60 17.98 -2.58
N HIS A 94 -7.09 18.18 -1.36
CA HIS A 94 -7.78 18.90 -0.27
C HIS A 94 -9.20 18.40 0.00
N LYS A 95 -9.38 17.07 0.02
CA LYS A 95 -10.65 16.39 0.28
C LYS A 95 -10.63 15.66 1.63
N PRO A 96 -10.92 16.34 2.75
CA PRO A 96 -10.96 15.68 4.04
C PRO A 96 -12.05 14.60 4.08
N MET A 97 -11.85 13.57 4.91
CA MET A 97 -12.88 12.58 5.23
C MET A 97 -14.06 13.27 5.89
N GLU A 98 -15.17 13.35 5.17
CA GLU A 98 -16.45 13.65 5.76
C GLU A 98 -16.83 12.50 6.71
N VAL A 99 -17.17 12.81 7.96
CA VAL A 99 -17.78 11.84 8.88
C VAL A 99 -19.18 11.58 8.36
N LYS A 100 -19.30 10.68 7.40
CA LYS A 100 -20.60 10.31 6.84
C LYS A 100 -21.29 9.39 7.82
N ALA A 101 -22.27 9.93 8.54
CA ALA A 101 -23.31 9.12 9.17
C ALA A 101 -23.89 8.19 8.09
N ASP A 102 -24.06 6.91 8.43
CA ASP A 102 -24.39 5.79 7.54
C ASP A 102 -25.40 6.12 6.42
N ASN A 103 -24.90 6.59 5.28
CA ASN A 103 -25.66 6.73 4.04
C ASN A 103 -25.02 5.87 2.95
N LEU A 104 -24.75 4.61 3.31
CA LEU A 104 -23.98 3.65 2.52
C LEU A 104 -24.52 3.44 1.09
N LYS A 105 -25.84 3.55 0.89
CA LYS A 105 -26.47 3.29 -0.42
C LYS A 105 -26.40 4.49 -1.36
N GLN A 106 -26.69 5.70 -0.88
CA GLN A 106 -26.75 6.88 -1.73
C GLN A 106 -25.36 7.29 -2.23
N ASP A 107 -24.34 7.13 -1.39
CA ASP A 107 -22.96 7.41 -1.77
C ASP A 107 -22.38 6.41 -2.78
N GLN A 108 -22.76 5.13 -2.67
CA GLN A 108 -22.39 4.13 -3.69
C GLN A 108 -23.01 4.48 -5.05
N ILE A 109 -24.28 4.91 -5.08
CA ILE A 109 -24.96 5.35 -6.31
C ILE A 109 -24.26 6.57 -6.89
N ASN A 110 -23.92 7.55 -6.06
CA ASN A 110 -23.23 8.77 -6.49
C ASN A 110 -21.82 8.49 -7.01
N ASN A 111 -21.10 7.56 -6.38
CA ASN A 111 -19.76 7.15 -6.84
C ASN A 111 -19.82 6.35 -8.14
N LEU A 112 -20.81 5.47 -8.32
CA LEU A 112 -21.08 4.78 -9.59
C LEU A 112 -21.44 5.76 -10.70
N ALA A 113 -22.28 6.76 -10.40
CA ALA A 113 -22.65 7.82 -11.34
C ALA A 113 -21.43 8.64 -11.77
N LYS A 114 -20.57 9.04 -10.81
CA LYS A 114 -19.32 9.75 -11.11
C LYS A 114 -18.37 8.91 -11.97
N ARG A 115 -18.26 7.61 -11.72
CA ARG A 115 -17.45 6.70 -12.54
C ARG A 115 -18.00 6.54 -13.97
N ARG A 116 -19.32 6.48 -14.13
CA ARG A 116 -19.98 6.44 -15.46
C ARG A 116 -19.80 7.74 -16.25
N ASN A 117 -19.83 8.88 -15.56
CA ASN A 117 -19.71 10.20 -16.18
C ASN A 117 -18.27 10.62 -16.48
N ALA A 118 -17.25 9.88 -16.01
CA ALA A 118 -15.85 10.22 -16.23
C ALA A 118 -15.33 9.93 -17.66
N GLY A 119 -16.19 9.38 -18.53
CA GLY A 119 -15.83 9.02 -19.91
C GLY A 119 -14.76 7.91 -19.99
N PRO A 120 -14.49 7.35 -21.18
CA PRO A 120 -13.37 6.45 -21.36
C PRO A 120 -12.09 7.25 -21.16
N LYS A 121 -11.23 6.81 -20.24
CA LYS A 121 -9.86 7.32 -20.17
C LYS A 121 -9.12 6.75 -21.38
N LEU A 122 -8.86 7.61 -22.38
CA LEU A 122 -7.94 7.34 -23.49
C LEU A 122 -6.53 7.06 -22.98
#